data_AF-A0A146LMS6-F1
#
_entry.id   AF-A0A146LMS6-F1
#
_cell.length_a   1.000
_cell.length_b   1.000
_cell.length_c   1.000
_cell.angle_alpha   90.00
_cell.angle_beta   90.00
_cell.angle_gamma   90.00
#
_symmetry.space_group_name_H-M   'P 1'
#
loop_
_entity.id
_entity.type
_entity.pdbx_description
1 polymer ?
#
loop_
_entity_poly.entity_id
_entity_poly.type
_entity_poly.pdbx_seq_one_letter_code
_entity_poly.pdbx_strand_id
1 'polypeptide(L)'
;PPARPIVGWILTVPTYYKTVAFPSSTWDEAPTAILRDLWWFSQYYTSEVGFRQGLVQGEKAVIHPILEWLLRSTDDLKKRAYLARFLVKVEIPVEMLGDPEIGTAYEQYEQLIDEFKTTHKELAALQARGMSAQELRTDIDAMENEKQIVNKKIERASRKLEVVENKESYLEAARGLRLERERQKELASQRANEVDLLQELQQTSARLTQQLSELRAASKGTTPEGLVRSLEEEVKMNEYIATEKLPKEIEAKRKEVEILSRVANAPPPSQETLDHLRRQIERVSQEVSELAQRGLAAKEGAEDNLAPYRQQAQIMARRKEEMADEFAQVKARLDAMHQELQAREGSNTSERPLSEKEYKEYLSKLKVRSTLYKAKKAQISALVAEAGVLARTIDVLNQYQEAIPSVDTFEVLTDSDLDTIPKDEMMQRINIINNQITAHKASMTPKLQELRACREKYNEVLEEYTDRKRTYDSKAATLEASIAKLEQEVKEMMKEEEANQSQTAIYEAKTDIIKTILSRAEEEAKNTGDKPSFKTLLEAKISESEKLNGLLRQEQQEVRVETERKTLQRSLWINLEALLKCKEQCIESEKQNAGILKRAKGTETLVLQ
;
A
#
# COMPACT_ATOMS: atom_id res chain seq x y z
N PRO A 1 56.43 -51.22 -5.49
CA PRO A 1 57.12 -50.62 -6.66
C PRO A 1 56.42 -50.83 -8.04
N PRO A 2 55.16 -50.37 -8.21
CA PRO A 2 54.62 -50.05 -9.54
C PRO A 2 54.28 -48.55 -9.75
N ALA A 3 54.45 -47.69 -8.73
CA ALA A 3 54.02 -46.29 -8.81
C ALA A 3 54.97 -45.37 -9.62
N ARG A 4 56.28 -45.66 -9.64
CA ARG A 4 57.29 -44.86 -10.35
C ARG A 4 57.06 -44.78 -11.88
N PRO A 5 56.72 -45.87 -12.61
CA PRO A 5 56.43 -45.77 -14.04
C PRO A 5 55.10 -45.07 -14.32
N ILE A 6 54.10 -45.15 -13.43
CA ILE A 6 52.77 -44.55 -13.65
C ILE A 6 52.83 -43.02 -13.64
N VAL A 7 53.57 -42.43 -12.68
CA VAL A 7 53.77 -40.98 -12.62
C VAL A 7 54.56 -40.48 -13.85
N GLY A 8 55.61 -41.22 -14.27
CA GLY A 8 56.37 -40.92 -15.47
C GLY A 8 55.53 -40.99 -16.76
N TRP A 9 54.62 -41.98 -16.86
CA TRP A 9 53.67 -42.10 -17.96
C TRP A 9 52.63 -40.98 -17.98
N ILE A 10 52.03 -40.64 -16.83
CA ILE A 10 51.03 -39.56 -16.74
C ILE A 10 51.64 -38.19 -17.06
N LEU A 11 52.90 -37.96 -16.68
CA LEU A 11 53.64 -36.73 -16.99
C LEU A 11 54.12 -36.64 -18.45
N THR A 12 54.19 -37.77 -19.18
CA THR A 12 54.56 -37.79 -20.61
C THR A 12 53.35 -37.62 -21.55
N VAL A 13 52.13 -37.92 -21.10
CA VAL A 13 50.91 -37.73 -21.93
C VAL A 13 50.73 -36.28 -22.46
N PRO A 14 51.08 -35.21 -21.73
CA PRO A 14 50.98 -33.83 -22.23
C PRO A 14 52.14 -33.41 -23.16
N THR A 15 53.25 -34.14 -23.18
CA THR A 15 54.48 -33.75 -23.91
C THR A 15 54.85 -34.83 -24.93
N TYR A 16 54.28 -34.75 -26.13
CA TYR A 16 54.43 -35.72 -27.23
C TYR A 16 55.86 -35.92 -27.79
N TYR A 17 56.93 -35.40 -27.17
CA TYR A 17 58.29 -35.41 -27.71
C TYR A 17 59.40 -36.03 -26.86
N LYS A 18 59.09 -36.71 -25.75
CA LYS A 18 60.11 -37.51 -25.03
C LYS A 18 59.56 -38.85 -24.54
N THR A 19 59.46 -39.83 -25.45
CA THR A 19 59.59 -41.24 -25.05
C THR A 19 61.07 -41.51 -24.75
N VAL A 20 61.52 -41.11 -23.56
CA VAL A 20 62.81 -41.57 -23.02
C VAL A 20 62.52 -42.82 -22.22
N ALA A 21 62.86 -43.99 -22.76
CA ALA A 21 63.06 -45.17 -21.94
C ALA A 21 64.26 -44.87 -21.03
N PHE A 22 64.04 -44.67 -19.73
CA PHE A 22 65.10 -44.35 -18.77
C PHE A 22 65.83 -45.63 -18.35
N PRO A 23 67.12 -45.83 -18.69
CA PRO A 23 67.99 -46.78 -18.00
C PRO A 23 68.43 -46.18 -16.66
N SER A 24 68.79 -47.04 -15.73
CA SER A 24 68.89 -46.82 -14.29
C SER A 24 70.01 -45.90 -13.77
N SER A 25 70.57 -44.95 -14.53
CA SER A 25 71.79 -44.23 -14.10
C SER A 25 71.89 -42.72 -14.37
N THR A 26 70.80 -42.04 -14.73
CA THR A 26 70.81 -40.56 -14.80
C THR A 26 69.46 -40.02 -14.32
N TRP A 27 69.27 -39.94 -13.00
CA TRP A 27 68.15 -39.22 -12.38
C TRP A 27 68.53 -37.79 -11.97
N ASP A 28 69.81 -37.41 -12.11
CA ASP A 28 70.32 -36.10 -11.68
C ASP A 28 70.20 -35.00 -12.76
N GLU A 29 70.00 -35.37 -14.04
CA GLU A 29 69.90 -34.39 -15.14
C GLU A 29 68.66 -34.66 -16.03
N ALA A 30 67.63 -33.82 -15.81
CA ALA A 30 66.29 -33.71 -16.45
C ALA A 30 65.15 -34.55 -15.82
N PRO A 31 63.95 -33.97 -15.52
CA PRO A 31 63.35 -32.76 -16.11
C PRO A 31 63.12 -31.62 -15.10
N THR A 32 63.90 -30.55 -15.24
CA THR A 32 63.82 -29.34 -14.40
C THR A 32 62.51 -28.57 -14.51
N ALA A 33 61.76 -28.71 -15.61
CA ALA A 33 60.48 -28.01 -15.82
C ALA A 33 59.34 -28.59 -14.97
N ILE A 34 59.20 -29.92 -14.91
CA ILE A 34 58.13 -30.59 -14.13
C ILE A 34 58.44 -30.52 -12.62
N LEU A 35 59.72 -30.57 -12.23
CA LEU A 35 60.14 -30.35 -10.85
C LEU A 35 59.91 -28.90 -10.39
N ARG A 36 60.03 -27.91 -11.28
CA ARG A 36 59.62 -26.52 -11.02
C ARG A 36 58.10 -26.37 -10.88
N ASP A 37 57.30 -27.14 -11.61
CA ASP A 37 55.83 -27.10 -11.47
C ASP A 37 55.34 -27.84 -10.22
N LEU A 38 56.04 -28.90 -9.79
CA LEU A 38 55.87 -29.57 -8.50
C LEU A 38 56.40 -28.74 -7.31
N TRP A 39 57.16 -27.67 -7.56
CA TRP A 39 57.61 -26.74 -6.52
C TRP A 39 56.43 -26.03 -5.83
N TRP A 40 55.28 -25.90 -6.49
CA TRP A 40 54.05 -25.43 -5.84
C TRP A 40 53.56 -26.40 -4.76
N PHE A 41 53.78 -27.71 -4.92
CA PHE A 41 53.55 -28.72 -3.86
C PHE A 41 54.63 -28.68 -2.78
N SER A 42 55.86 -28.27 -3.09
CA SER A 42 56.93 -28.08 -2.11
C SER A 42 56.59 -27.02 -1.05
N GLN A 43 55.65 -26.10 -1.31
CA GLN A 43 55.20 -25.11 -0.33
C GLN A 43 54.30 -25.69 0.77
N TYR A 44 53.68 -26.86 0.54
CA TYR A 44 52.84 -27.55 1.53
C TYR A 44 53.60 -28.55 2.40
N TYR A 45 54.87 -28.84 2.08
CA TYR A 45 55.74 -29.72 2.85
C TYR A 45 56.82 -28.89 3.56
N THR A 46 56.96 -29.07 4.87
CA THR A 46 57.89 -28.33 5.74
C THR A 46 59.39 -28.64 5.50
N SER A 47 59.73 -29.53 4.57
CA SER A 47 61.12 -29.90 4.23
C SER A 47 61.24 -30.31 2.76
N GLU A 48 62.03 -29.55 1.99
CA GLU A 48 62.34 -29.82 0.57
C GLU A 48 63.06 -31.16 0.39
N VAL A 49 63.84 -31.57 1.39
CA VAL A 49 64.56 -32.85 1.42
C VAL A 49 63.58 -34.02 1.65
N GLY A 50 62.60 -33.84 2.53
CA GLY A 50 61.57 -34.85 2.82
C GLY A 50 60.64 -35.10 1.63
N PHE A 51 60.28 -34.05 0.88
CA PHE A 51 59.48 -34.18 -0.35
C PHE A 51 60.24 -34.93 -1.45
N ARG A 52 61.52 -34.59 -1.70
CA ARG A 52 62.37 -35.29 -2.68
C ARG A 52 62.59 -36.75 -2.28
N GLN A 53 62.81 -37.02 -0.99
CA GLN A 53 62.97 -38.37 -0.47
C GLN A 53 61.68 -39.20 -0.56
N GLY A 54 60.52 -38.63 -0.24
CA GLY A 54 59.21 -39.29 -0.36
C GLY A 54 58.80 -39.54 -1.83
N LEU A 55 59.18 -38.65 -2.75
CA LEU A 55 58.99 -38.83 -4.19
C LEU A 55 59.88 -39.95 -4.73
N VAL A 56 61.16 -39.99 -4.32
CA VAL A 56 62.08 -41.07 -4.68
C VAL A 56 61.61 -42.39 -4.07
N GLN A 57 61.29 -42.45 -2.78
CA GLN A 57 60.86 -43.68 -2.10
C GLN A 57 59.47 -44.18 -2.54
N GLY A 58 58.66 -43.32 -3.14
CA GLY A 58 57.35 -43.67 -3.67
C GLY A 58 56.26 -43.74 -2.59
N GLU A 59 56.32 -42.84 -1.61
CA GLU A 59 55.38 -42.82 -0.49
C GLU A 59 53.96 -42.45 -0.94
N LYS A 60 52.99 -43.24 -0.48
CA LYS A 60 51.58 -43.10 -0.84
C LYS A 60 51.01 -41.73 -0.46
N ALA A 61 51.43 -41.20 0.70
CA ALA A 61 51.00 -39.90 1.23
C ALA A 61 51.44 -38.72 0.35
N VAL A 62 52.53 -38.86 -0.40
CA VAL A 62 53.06 -37.81 -1.28
C VAL A 62 52.55 -37.98 -2.70
N ILE A 63 52.49 -39.22 -3.22
CA ILE A 63 52.09 -39.49 -4.61
C ILE A 63 50.58 -39.32 -4.83
N HIS A 64 49.72 -39.75 -3.91
CA HIS A 64 48.27 -39.69 -4.12
C HIS A 64 47.74 -38.26 -4.28
N PRO A 65 48.13 -37.27 -3.44
CA PRO A 65 47.73 -35.88 -3.64
C PRO A 65 48.23 -35.30 -4.96
N ILE A 66 49.44 -35.67 -5.39
CA ILE A 66 50.00 -35.24 -6.68
C ILE A 66 49.19 -35.83 -7.84
N LEU A 67 48.84 -37.12 -7.77
CA LEU A 67 48.01 -37.76 -8.80
C LEU A 67 46.58 -37.21 -8.82
N GLU A 68 45.99 -36.95 -7.65
CA GLU A 68 44.68 -36.30 -7.54
C GLU A 68 44.69 -34.93 -8.21
N TRP A 69 45.73 -34.13 -7.97
CA TRP A 69 45.88 -32.83 -8.61
C TRP A 69 46.13 -32.93 -10.13
N LEU A 70 47.02 -33.83 -10.57
CA LEU A 70 47.30 -34.06 -11.98
C LEU A 70 46.03 -34.48 -12.75
N LEU A 71 45.22 -35.37 -12.18
CA LEU A 71 43.99 -35.87 -12.79
C LEU A 71 42.84 -34.86 -12.71
N ARG A 72 42.79 -34.02 -11.67
CA ARG A 72 41.78 -32.96 -11.55
C ARG A 72 42.05 -31.77 -12.47
N SER A 73 43.32 -31.49 -12.79
CA SER A 73 43.74 -30.32 -13.58
C SER A 73 44.31 -30.65 -14.96
N THR A 74 43.88 -31.77 -15.56
CA THR A 74 44.45 -32.27 -16.83
C THR A 74 44.40 -31.26 -17.97
N ASP A 75 43.32 -30.49 -18.09
CA ASP A 75 43.15 -29.57 -19.22
C ASP A 75 43.98 -28.28 -19.03
N ASP A 76 44.21 -27.86 -17.79
CA ASP A 76 45.13 -26.77 -17.47
C ASP A 76 46.58 -27.19 -17.69
N LEU A 77 46.93 -28.43 -17.34
CA LEU A 77 48.25 -28.99 -17.56
C LEU A 77 48.56 -29.16 -19.05
N LYS A 78 47.58 -29.57 -19.87
CA LYS A 78 47.72 -29.59 -21.33
C LYS A 78 47.98 -28.20 -21.89
N LYS A 79 47.24 -27.18 -21.45
CA LYS A 79 47.45 -25.78 -21.85
C LYS A 79 48.83 -25.27 -21.43
N ARG A 80 49.27 -25.55 -20.19
CA ARG A 80 50.59 -25.16 -19.69
C ARG A 80 51.73 -25.85 -20.45
N ALA A 81 51.62 -27.16 -20.70
CA ALA A 81 52.61 -27.91 -21.47
C ALA A 81 52.73 -27.38 -22.90
N TYR A 82 51.60 -27.04 -23.54
CA TYR A 82 51.58 -26.41 -24.86
C TYR A 82 52.27 -25.03 -24.85
N LEU A 83 51.91 -24.15 -23.90
CA LEU A 83 52.47 -22.81 -23.79
C LEU A 83 53.96 -22.82 -23.41
N ALA A 84 54.39 -23.75 -22.56
CA ALA A 84 55.80 -23.87 -22.15
C ALA A 84 56.72 -24.13 -23.35
N ARG A 85 56.24 -24.82 -24.41
CA ARG A 85 57.03 -25.05 -25.62
C ARG A 85 57.39 -23.76 -26.36
N PHE A 86 56.55 -22.73 -26.26
CA PHE A 86 56.66 -21.50 -27.04
C PHE A 86 57.02 -20.27 -26.20
N LEU A 87 56.81 -20.30 -24.88
CA LEU A 87 57.03 -19.17 -23.98
C LEU A 87 58.33 -19.27 -23.17
N VAL A 88 59.00 -20.41 -23.17
CA VAL A 88 60.33 -20.53 -22.53
C VAL A 88 61.36 -19.84 -23.42
N LYS A 89 61.87 -18.70 -22.95
CA LYS A 89 62.89 -17.92 -23.65
C LYS A 89 64.19 -18.72 -23.75
N VAL A 90 64.88 -18.60 -24.88
CA VAL A 90 66.23 -19.11 -25.05
C VAL A 90 67.17 -18.12 -24.38
N GLU A 91 67.84 -18.54 -23.31
CA GLU A 91 68.81 -17.68 -22.60
C GLU A 91 70.08 -17.54 -23.45
N ILE A 92 70.24 -16.40 -24.11
CA ILE A 92 71.45 -16.08 -24.89
C ILE A 92 72.43 -15.32 -23.97
N PRO A 93 73.70 -15.76 -23.86
CA PRO A 93 74.72 -15.07 -23.09
C PRO A 93 74.90 -13.61 -23.52
N VAL A 94 75.08 -12.73 -22.52
CA VAL A 94 75.13 -11.26 -22.70
C VAL A 94 76.24 -10.81 -23.66
N GLU A 95 77.29 -11.63 -23.82
CA GLU A 95 78.41 -11.41 -24.75
C GLU A 95 78.00 -11.51 -26.23
N MET A 96 77.05 -12.41 -26.56
CA MET A 96 76.50 -12.58 -27.92
C MET A 96 75.36 -11.61 -28.22
N LEU A 97 74.75 -11.04 -27.18
CA LEU A 97 73.71 -10.01 -27.32
C LEU A 97 74.30 -8.63 -27.64
N GLY A 98 75.62 -8.45 -27.50
CA GLY A 98 76.33 -7.22 -27.84
C GLY A 98 76.47 -6.98 -29.34
N ASP A 99 76.34 -8.03 -30.17
CA ASP A 99 76.30 -7.89 -31.61
C ASP A 99 74.93 -7.33 -32.06
N PRO A 100 74.90 -6.23 -32.84
CA PRO A 100 73.66 -5.52 -33.18
C PRO A 100 72.68 -6.37 -34.02
N GLU A 101 73.18 -7.32 -34.82
CA GLU A 101 72.35 -8.24 -35.60
C GLU A 101 71.66 -9.28 -34.73
N ILE A 102 72.33 -9.78 -33.69
CA ILE A 102 71.77 -10.78 -32.76
C ILE A 102 70.79 -10.10 -31.79
N GLY A 103 71.10 -8.89 -31.33
CA GLY A 103 70.19 -8.09 -30.49
C GLY A 103 68.87 -7.76 -31.20
N THR A 104 68.93 -7.29 -32.45
CA THR A 104 67.72 -6.99 -33.24
C THR A 104 66.89 -8.25 -33.56
N ALA A 105 67.53 -9.38 -33.85
CA ALA A 105 66.84 -10.66 -34.04
C ALA A 105 66.17 -11.16 -32.74
N TYR A 106 66.80 -10.94 -31.59
CA TYR A 106 66.24 -11.31 -30.29
C TYR A 106 65.06 -10.40 -29.91
N GLU A 107 65.11 -9.11 -30.21
CA GLU A 107 63.97 -8.19 -30.05
C GLU A 107 62.78 -8.60 -30.91
N GLN A 108 63.00 -8.96 -32.18
CA GLN A 108 61.96 -9.50 -33.06
C GLN A 108 61.38 -10.82 -32.53
N TYR A 109 62.22 -11.70 -31.96
CA TYR A 109 61.77 -12.92 -31.30
C TYR A 109 60.89 -12.65 -30.08
N GLU A 110 61.24 -11.66 -29.24
CA GLU A 110 60.40 -11.26 -28.10
C GLU A 110 59.07 -10.66 -28.54
N GLN A 111 59.06 -9.84 -29.59
CA GLN A 111 57.84 -9.30 -30.18
C GLN A 111 56.91 -10.41 -30.69
N LEU A 112 57.46 -11.41 -31.41
CA LEU A 112 56.69 -12.56 -31.88
C LEU A 112 56.12 -13.42 -30.74
N ILE A 113 56.85 -13.55 -29.61
CA ILE A 113 56.32 -14.22 -28.42
C ILE A 113 55.13 -13.46 -27.83
N ASP A 114 55.19 -12.13 -27.79
CA ASP A 114 54.11 -11.31 -27.24
C ASP A 114 52.88 -11.28 -28.17
N GLU A 115 53.08 -11.25 -29.49
CA GLU A 115 52.02 -11.45 -30.48
C GLU A 115 51.38 -12.85 -30.37
N PHE A 116 52.17 -13.89 -30.11
CA PHE A 116 51.64 -15.22 -29.85
C PHE A 116 50.78 -15.27 -28.58
N LYS A 117 51.15 -14.56 -27.51
CA LYS A 117 50.33 -14.49 -26.29
C LYS A 117 48.99 -13.82 -26.52
N THR A 118 48.95 -12.72 -27.28
CA THR A 118 47.69 -11.99 -27.54
C THR A 118 46.76 -12.82 -28.41
N THR A 119 47.25 -13.34 -29.54
CA THR A 119 46.48 -14.17 -30.47
C THR A 119 45.97 -15.47 -29.82
N HIS A 120 46.80 -16.16 -29.01
CA HIS A 120 46.36 -17.35 -28.29
C HIS A 120 45.29 -17.04 -27.22
N LYS A 121 45.38 -15.90 -26.52
CA LYS A 121 44.34 -15.46 -25.57
C LYS A 121 43.01 -15.17 -26.28
N GLU A 122 43.06 -14.52 -27.45
CA GLU A 122 41.88 -14.25 -28.27
C GLU A 122 41.23 -15.55 -28.77
N LEU A 123 42.04 -16.50 -29.26
CA LEU A 123 41.54 -17.81 -29.71
C LEU A 123 40.89 -18.59 -28.58
N ALA A 124 41.49 -18.61 -27.38
CA ALA A 124 40.92 -19.28 -26.21
C ALA A 124 39.58 -18.65 -25.79
N ALA A 125 39.46 -17.31 -25.86
CA ALA A 125 38.22 -16.60 -25.58
C ALA A 125 37.13 -16.92 -26.62
N LEU A 126 37.49 -17.05 -27.90
CA LEU A 126 36.56 -17.45 -28.97
C LEU A 126 36.11 -18.92 -28.83
N GLN A 127 37.01 -19.84 -28.46
CA GLN A 127 36.66 -21.24 -28.23
C GLN A 127 35.67 -21.41 -27.08
N ALA A 128 35.84 -20.67 -25.98
CA ALA A 128 34.89 -20.67 -24.87
C ALA A 128 33.49 -20.21 -25.31
N ARG A 129 33.40 -19.21 -26.20
CA ARG A 129 32.13 -18.77 -26.82
C ARG A 129 31.56 -19.78 -27.81
N GLY A 130 32.42 -20.54 -28.49
CA GLY A 130 32.03 -21.58 -29.45
C GLY A 130 31.22 -22.74 -28.84
N MET A 131 31.46 -23.08 -27.56
CA MET A 131 30.69 -24.12 -26.85
C MET A 131 29.21 -23.72 -26.73
N SER A 132 28.92 -22.46 -26.38
CA SER A 132 27.54 -21.93 -26.35
C SER A 132 26.90 -21.92 -27.75
N ALA A 133 27.68 -21.65 -28.80
CA ALA A 133 27.18 -21.71 -30.17
C ALA A 133 26.87 -23.14 -30.64
N GLN A 134 27.53 -24.16 -30.11
CA GLN A 134 27.22 -25.56 -30.41
C GLN A 134 25.90 -26.00 -29.76
N GLU A 135 25.66 -25.61 -28.50
CA GLU A 135 24.38 -25.88 -27.82
C GLU A 135 23.21 -25.21 -28.55
N LEU A 136 23.37 -23.95 -28.96
CA LEU A 136 22.37 -23.26 -29.77
C LEU A 136 22.13 -23.93 -31.12
N ARG A 137 23.18 -24.46 -31.78
CA ARG A 137 23.02 -25.23 -33.01
C ARG A 137 22.23 -26.52 -32.79
N THR A 138 22.53 -27.25 -31.71
CA THR A 138 21.77 -28.46 -31.38
C THR A 138 20.31 -28.16 -31.05
N ASP A 139 20.03 -27.03 -30.40
CA ASP A 139 18.66 -26.58 -30.11
C ASP A 139 17.92 -26.14 -31.39
N ILE A 140 18.60 -25.43 -32.29
CA ILE A 140 18.07 -25.09 -33.62
C ILE A 140 17.74 -26.36 -34.41
N ASP A 141 18.65 -27.34 -34.46
CA ASP A 141 18.42 -28.61 -35.14
C ASP A 141 17.23 -29.37 -34.52
N ALA A 142 17.08 -29.33 -33.18
CA ALA A 142 15.94 -29.91 -32.49
C ALA A 142 14.62 -29.20 -32.85
N MET A 143 14.58 -27.86 -32.79
CA MET A 143 13.41 -27.06 -33.18
C MET A 143 13.06 -27.26 -34.67
N GLU A 144 14.05 -27.39 -35.55
CA GLU A 144 13.82 -27.68 -36.97
C GLU A 144 13.19 -29.05 -37.18
N ASN A 145 13.67 -30.07 -36.46
CA ASN A 145 13.08 -31.41 -36.48
C ASN A 145 11.64 -31.40 -35.95
N GLU A 146 11.36 -30.69 -34.85
CA GLU A 146 10.01 -30.53 -34.33
C GLU A 146 9.09 -29.82 -35.32
N LYS A 147 9.57 -28.74 -35.95
CA LYS A 147 8.85 -28.04 -37.01
C LYS A 147 8.53 -28.97 -38.17
N GLN A 148 9.47 -29.81 -38.61
CA GLN A 148 9.22 -30.80 -39.65
C GLN A 148 8.16 -31.83 -39.23
N ILE A 149 8.18 -32.30 -37.98
CA ILE A 149 7.17 -33.22 -37.44
C ILE A 149 5.79 -32.56 -37.44
N VAL A 150 5.70 -31.31 -36.98
CA VAL A 150 4.45 -30.53 -36.96
C VAL A 150 3.94 -30.31 -38.38
N ASN A 151 4.80 -29.92 -39.33
CA ASN A 151 4.43 -29.77 -40.73
C ASN A 151 3.90 -31.07 -41.33
N LYS A 152 4.57 -32.21 -41.09
CA LYS A 152 4.08 -33.53 -41.52
C LYS A 152 2.71 -33.87 -40.90
N LYS A 153 2.45 -33.48 -39.65
CA LYS A 153 1.14 -33.65 -39.01
C LYS A 153 0.08 -32.75 -39.65
N ILE A 154 0.42 -31.49 -39.94
CA ILE A 154 -0.46 -30.53 -40.63
C ILE A 154 -0.79 -31.04 -42.02
N GLU A 155 0.18 -31.53 -42.80
CA GLU A 155 -0.05 -32.12 -44.12
C GLU A 155 -0.99 -33.34 -44.05
N ARG A 156 -0.82 -34.21 -43.05
CA ARG A 156 -1.73 -35.34 -42.86
C ARG A 156 -3.14 -34.88 -42.49
N ALA A 157 -3.27 -33.81 -41.71
CA ALA A 157 -4.56 -33.23 -41.35
C ALA A 157 -5.21 -32.51 -42.54
N SER A 158 -4.43 -31.78 -43.34
CA SER A 158 -4.91 -31.06 -44.52
C SER A 158 -5.43 -32.02 -45.59
N ARG A 159 -4.72 -33.14 -45.83
CA ARG A 159 -5.17 -34.20 -46.75
C ARG A 159 -6.52 -34.80 -46.34
N LYS A 160 -6.78 -34.92 -45.04
CA LYS A 160 -8.09 -35.40 -44.55
C LYS A 160 -9.19 -34.35 -44.74
N LEU A 161 -8.83 -33.07 -44.70
CA LEU A 161 -9.75 -31.94 -44.81
C LEU A 161 -10.08 -31.57 -46.27
N GLU A 162 -9.27 -32.00 -47.23
CA GLU A 162 -9.50 -31.79 -48.67
C GLU A 162 -10.80 -32.43 -49.18
N VAL A 163 -11.32 -33.44 -48.48
CA VAL A 163 -12.57 -34.14 -48.82
C VAL A 163 -13.81 -33.34 -48.41
N VAL A 164 -13.66 -32.28 -47.59
CA VAL A 164 -14.77 -31.51 -47.02
C VAL A 164 -15.07 -30.27 -47.87
N GLU A 165 -16.32 -30.12 -48.31
CA GLU A 165 -16.81 -28.92 -49.01
C GLU A 165 -16.81 -27.70 -48.06
N ASN A 166 -16.51 -26.49 -48.57
CA ASN A 166 -16.40 -25.25 -47.78
C ASN A 166 -15.38 -25.30 -46.62
N LYS A 167 -14.28 -26.04 -46.78
CA LYS A 167 -13.23 -26.22 -45.76
C LYS A 167 -12.69 -24.91 -45.15
N GLU A 168 -12.56 -23.84 -45.93
CA GLU A 168 -11.98 -22.57 -45.47
C GLU A 168 -12.88 -21.89 -44.44
N SER A 169 -14.19 -21.84 -44.69
CA SER A 169 -15.17 -21.28 -43.74
C SER A 169 -15.21 -22.05 -42.43
N TYR A 170 -15.16 -23.39 -42.49
CA TYR A 170 -15.10 -24.22 -41.28
C TYR A 170 -13.78 -24.07 -40.51
N LEU A 171 -12.65 -23.91 -41.19
CA LEU A 171 -11.36 -23.64 -40.55
C LEU A 171 -11.32 -22.27 -39.89
N GLU A 172 -11.89 -21.24 -40.51
CA GLU A 172 -12.02 -19.91 -39.92
C GLU A 172 -12.91 -19.94 -38.68
N ALA A 173 -14.06 -20.62 -38.75
CA ALA A 173 -14.94 -20.81 -37.60
C ALA A 173 -14.27 -21.61 -36.47
N ALA A 174 -13.54 -22.67 -36.80
CA ALA A 174 -12.79 -23.47 -35.83
C ALA A 174 -11.64 -22.67 -35.20
N ARG A 175 -10.94 -21.83 -35.98
CA ARG A 175 -9.91 -20.91 -35.48
C ARG A 175 -10.52 -19.89 -34.53
N GLY A 176 -11.66 -19.29 -34.90
CA GLY A 176 -12.40 -18.36 -34.05
C GLY A 176 -12.81 -19.02 -32.73
N LEU A 177 -13.41 -20.21 -32.78
CA LEU A 177 -13.80 -20.96 -31.59
C LEU A 177 -12.59 -21.34 -30.72
N ARG A 178 -11.44 -21.69 -31.31
CA ARG A 178 -10.21 -21.99 -30.57
C ARG A 178 -9.71 -20.75 -29.82
N LEU A 179 -9.63 -19.61 -30.49
CA LEU A 179 -9.19 -18.34 -29.88
C LEU A 179 -10.12 -17.92 -28.74
N GLU A 180 -11.44 -18.02 -28.94
CA GLU A 180 -12.39 -17.70 -27.88
C GLU A 180 -12.30 -18.68 -26.69
N ARG A 181 -12.01 -19.95 -26.93
CA ARG A 181 -11.77 -20.93 -25.85
C ARG A 181 -10.46 -20.68 -25.10
N GLU A 182 -9.39 -20.28 -25.80
CA GLU A 182 -8.12 -19.89 -25.18
C GLU A 182 -8.33 -18.64 -24.31
N ARG A 183 -9.01 -17.62 -24.84
CA ARG A 183 -9.40 -16.41 -24.09
C ARG A 183 -10.29 -16.74 -22.89
N GLN A 184 -11.26 -17.63 -23.04
CA GLN A 184 -12.12 -18.08 -21.94
C GLN A 184 -11.31 -18.76 -20.84
N LYS A 185 -10.32 -19.59 -21.20
CA LYS A 185 -9.42 -20.25 -20.24
C LYS A 185 -8.52 -19.26 -19.51
N GLU A 186 -7.96 -18.30 -20.24
CA GLU A 186 -7.16 -17.21 -19.64
C GLU A 186 -8.00 -16.41 -18.64
N LEU A 187 -9.19 -15.95 -19.03
CA LEU A 187 -10.10 -15.23 -18.14
C LEU A 187 -10.54 -16.09 -16.95
N ALA A 188 -10.78 -17.39 -17.14
CA ALA A 188 -11.11 -18.30 -16.05
C ALA A 188 -9.93 -18.45 -15.07
N SER A 189 -8.70 -18.54 -15.57
CA SER A 189 -7.49 -18.59 -14.73
C SER A 189 -7.26 -17.29 -13.97
N GLN A 190 -7.47 -16.14 -14.61
CA GLN A 190 -7.39 -14.83 -13.97
C GLN A 190 -8.44 -14.69 -12.88
N ARG A 191 -9.70 -15.06 -13.17
CA ARG A 191 -10.78 -15.04 -12.19
C ARG A 191 -10.48 -15.95 -11.00
N ALA A 192 -9.93 -17.15 -11.22
CA ALA A 192 -9.54 -18.04 -10.13
C ALA A 192 -8.48 -17.37 -9.24
N ASN A 193 -7.42 -16.83 -9.85
CA ASN A 193 -6.37 -16.12 -9.11
C ASN A 193 -6.89 -14.89 -8.35
N GLU A 194 -7.82 -14.13 -8.94
CA GLU A 194 -8.44 -12.97 -8.28
C GLU A 194 -9.35 -13.38 -7.12
N VAL A 195 -10.11 -14.47 -7.25
CA VAL A 195 -10.94 -15.02 -6.17
C VAL A 195 -10.08 -15.51 -5.02
N ASP A 196 -8.98 -16.22 -5.32
CA ASP A 196 -8.03 -16.68 -4.31
C ASP A 196 -7.40 -15.49 -3.57
N LEU A 197 -6.96 -14.46 -4.31
CA LEU A 197 -6.42 -13.24 -3.73
C LEU A 197 -7.45 -12.49 -2.87
N LEU A 198 -8.70 -12.38 -3.32
CA LEU A 198 -9.77 -11.76 -2.53
C LEU A 198 -10.02 -12.54 -1.24
N GLN A 199 -9.99 -13.87 -1.28
CA GLN A 199 -10.14 -14.71 -0.10
C GLN A 199 -8.97 -14.51 0.87
N GLU A 200 -7.73 -14.44 0.41
CA GLU A 200 -6.56 -14.12 1.23
C GLU A 200 -6.67 -12.73 1.89
N LEU A 201 -7.10 -11.72 1.12
CA LEU A 201 -7.30 -10.36 1.63
C LEU A 201 -8.44 -10.30 2.66
N GLN A 202 -9.53 -11.04 2.45
CA GLN A 202 -10.62 -11.13 3.42
C GLN A 202 -10.17 -11.84 4.71
N GLN A 203 -9.42 -12.93 4.61
CA GLN A 203 -8.88 -13.64 5.78
C GLN A 203 -7.89 -12.78 6.57
N THR A 204 -7.01 -12.05 5.89
CA THR A 204 -6.06 -11.13 6.54
C THR A 204 -6.77 -9.96 7.22
N SER A 205 -7.79 -9.38 6.57
CA SER A 205 -8.64 -8.34 7.17
C SER A 205 -9.35 -8.85 8.42
N ALA A 206 -9.99 -10.03 8.34
CA ALA A 206 -10.66 -10.66 9.47
C ALA A 206 -9.69 -10.88 10.65
N ARG A 207 -8.49 -11.42 10.39
CA ARG A 207 -7.44 -11.60 11.41
C ARG A 207 -7.02 -10.28 12.05
N LEU A 208 -6.82 -9.22 11.27
CA LEU A 208 -6.46 -7.90 11.80
C LEU A 208 -7.59 -7.30 12.66
N THR A 209 -8.84 -7.47 12.24
CA THR A 209 -9.99 -7.01 13.06
C THR A 209 -10.11 -7.78 14.37
N GLN A 210 -9.83 -9.10 14.35
CA GLN A 210 -9.76 -9.93 15.54
C GLN A 210 -8.67 -9.43 16.49
N GLN A 211 -7.44 -9.25 15.99
CA GLN A 211 -6.33 -8.72 16.80
C GLN A 211 -6.65 -7.35 17.42
N LEU A 212 -7.31 -6.46 16.66
CA LEU A 212 -7.77 -5.17 17.20
C LEU A 212 -8.84 -5.34 18.29
N SER A 213 -9.76 -6.28 18.12
CA SER A 213 -10.80 -6.57 19.13
C SER A 213 -10.21 -7.17 20.40
N GLU A 214 -9.24 -8.10 20.27
CA GLU A 214 -8.51 -8.72 21.37
C GLU A 214 -7.67 -7.68 22.11
N LEU A 215 -6.95 -6.79 21.41
CA LEU A 215 -6.22 -5.67 22.03
C LEU A 215 -7.16 -4.72 22.78
N ARG A 216 -8.34 -4.42 22.21
CA ARG A 216 -9.37 -3.61 22.90
C ARG A 216 -9.94 -4.32 24.12
N ALA A 217 -10.15 -5.63 24.06
CA ALA A 217 -10.62 -6.43 25.21
C ALA A 217 -9.54 -6.56 26.29
N ALA A 218 -8.30 -6.82 25.91
CA ALA A 218 -7.10 -6.87 26.76
C ALA A 218 -6.81 -5.53 27.45
N SER A 219 -7.07 -4.40 26.80
CA SER A 219 -6.96 -3.08 27.43
C SER A 219 -7.97 -2.86 28.57
N LYS A 220 -9.07 -3.63 28.60
CA LYS A 220 -10.13 -3.53 29.59
C LYS A 220 -10.00 -4.63 30.64
N GLY A 221 -9.12 -4.40 31.62
CA GLY A 221 -9.22 -5.05 32.94
C GLY A 221 -8.27 -6.22 33.21
N THR A 222 -7.36 -6.58 32.31
CA THR A 222 -6.30 -7.56 32.61
C THR A 222 -5.03 -6.90 33.12
N THR A 223 -4.41 -7.48 34.15
CA THR A 223 -3.06 -7.11 34.56
C THR A 223 -2.07 -7.41 33.42
N PRO A 224 -1.01 -6.62 33.23
CA PRO A 224 -0.03 -6.84 32.15
C PRO A 224 0.62 -8.22 32.22
N GLU A 225 0.80 -8.77 33.43
CA GLU A 225 1.30 -10.15 33.61
C GLU A 225 0.33 -11.22 33.09
N GLY A 226 -0.98 -11.02 33.25
CA GLY A 226 -1.99 -11.95 32.71
C GLY A 226 -2.03 -11.91 31.19
N LEU A 227 -1.87 -10.73 30.60
CA LEU A 227 -1.77 -10.57 29.15
C LEU A 227 -0.55 -11.29 28.58
N VAL A 228 0.62 -11.10 29.21
CA VAL A 228 1.86 -11.76 28.76
C VAL A 228 1.74 -13.28 28.84
N ARG A 229 1.15 -13.83 29.92
CA ARG A 229 0.92 -15.29 30.01
C ARG A 229 0.00 -15.82 28.92
N SER A 230 -1.11 -15.12 28.62
CA SER A 230 -2.01 -15.52 27.53
C SER A 230 -1.30 -15.48 26.16
N LEU A 231 -0.54 -14.41 25.89
CA LEU A 231 0.23 -14.30 24.66
C LEU A 231 1.32 -15.37 24.56
N GLU A 232 1.99 -15.70 25.66
CA GLU A 232 2.97 -16.80 25.71
C GLU A 232 2.32 -18.16 25.41
N GLU A 233 1.12 -18.42 25.92
CA GLU A 233 0.36 -19.64 25.65
C GLU A 233 -0.08 -19.71 24.17
N GLU A 234 -0.55 -18.60 23.60
CA GLU A 234 -0.89 -18.51 22.18
C GLU A 234 0.33 -18.67 21.27
N VAL A 235 1.47 -18.07 21.62
CA VAL A 235 2.71 -18.21 20.86
C VAL A 235 3.18 -19.67 20.88
N LYS A 236 3.17 -20.34 22.04
CA LYS A 236 3.52 -21.77 22.14
C LYS A 236 2.59 -22.66 21.32
N MET A 237 1.28 -22.37 21.32
CA MET A 237 0.31 -23.12 20.52
C MET A 237 0.52 -22.88 19.01
N ASN A 238 0.73 -21.62 18.60
CA ASN A 238 1.01 -21.28 17.21
C ASN A 238 2.34 -21.87 16.74
N GLU A 239 3.36 -21.91 17.60
CA GLU A 239 4.64 -22.55 17.33
C GLU A 239 4.47 -24.05 17.08
N TYR A 240 3.69 -24.76 17.90
CA TYR A 240 3.37 -26.18 17.67
C TYR A 240 2.64 -26.40 16.34
N ILE A 241 1.63 -25.57 16.04
CA ILE A 241 0.88 -25.68 14.78
C ILE A 241 1.80 -25.42 13.56
N ALA A 242 2.66 -24.41 13.62
CA ALA A 242 3.53 -24.00 12.52
C ALA A 242 4.72 -24.93 12.29
N THR A 243 5.30 -25.49 13.36
CA THR A 243 6.50 -26.32 13.28
C THR A 243 6.20 -27.80 13.12
N GLU A 244 5.12 -28.31 13.74
CA GLU A 244 4.83 -29.74 13.76
C GLU A 244 3.60 -30.14 12.94
N LYS A 245 2.44 -29.49 13.15
CA LYS A 245 1.16 -29.95 12.55
C LYS A 245 1.04 -29.58 11.08
N LEU A 246 1.11 -28.29 10.73
CA LEU A 246 0.92 -27.80 9.36
C LEU A 246 1.95 -28.38 8.38
N PRO A 247 3.25 -28.45 8.68
CA PRO A 247 4.21 -29.03 7.75
C PRO A 247 3.90 -30.49 7.41
N LYS A 248 3.51 -31.31 8.41
CA LYS A 248 3.12 -32.71 8.21
C LYS A 248 1.88 -32.83 7.32
N GLU A 249 0.86 -32.00 7.55
CA GLU A 249 -0.35 -31.98 6.73
C GLU A 249 -0.08 -31.50 5.29
N ILE A 250 0.73 -30.45 5.12
CA ILE A 250 1.16 -29.94 3.81
C ILE A 250 1.94 -30.99 3.04
N GLU A 251 2.90 -31.67 3.69
CA GLU A 251 3.65 -32.76 3.05
C GLU A 251 2.75 -33.93 2.65
N ALA A 252 1.78 -34.30 3.49
CA ALA A 252 0.80 -35.34 3.16
C ALA A 252 -0.04 -34.94 1.94
N LYS A 253 -0.52 -33.69 1.87
CA LYS A 253 -1.27 -33.17 0.73
C LYS A 253 -0.42 -33.03 -0.53
N ARG A 254 0.84 -32.60 -0.41
CA ARG A 254 1.79 -32.57 -1.54
C ARG A 254 2.02 -33.96 -2.12
N LYS A 255 2.19 -34.97 -1.27
CA LYS A 255 2.31 -36.38 -1.71
C LYS A 255 1.03 -36.86 -2.41
N GLU A 256 -0.15 -36.51 -1.88
CA GLU A 256 -1.44 -36.83 -2.51
C GLU A 256 -1.55 -36.20 -3.91
N VAL A 257 -1.21 -34.91 -4.05
CA VAL A 257 -1.19 -34.21 -5.34
C VAL A 257 -0.14 -34.78 -6.29
N GLU A 258 1.04 -35.15 -5.80
CA GLU A 258 2.07 -35.80 -6.61
C GLU A 258 1.56 -37.15 -7.17
N ILE A 259 0.88 -37.95 -6.35
CA ILE A 259 0.28 -39.22 -6.77
C ILE A 259 -0.81 -38.97 -7.81
N LEU A 260 -1.73 -38.03 -7.55
CA LEU A 260 -2.83 -37.71 -8.46
C LEU A 260 -2.32 -37.14 -9.79
N SER A 261 -1.31 -36.27 -9.77
CA SER A 261 -0.69 -35.73 -10.98
C SER A 261 0.05 -36.82 -11.78
N ARG A 262 0.72 -37.76 -11.10
CA ARG A 262 1.32 -38.92 -11.74
C ARG A 262 0.27 -39.81 -12.40
N VAL A 263 -0.88 -40.02 -11.76
CA VAL A 263 -2.01 -40.79 -12.33
C VAL A 263 -2.66 -40.05 -13.50
N ALA A 264 -2.83 -38.72 -13.41
CA ALA A 264 -3.42 -37.91 -14.48
C ALA A 264 -2.53 -37.82 -15.73
N ASN A 265 -1.21 -37.78 -15.54
CA ASN A 265 -0.22 -37.75 -16.63
C ASN A 265 0.12 -39.15 -17.17
N ALA A 266 -0.20 -40.21 -16.43
CA ALA A 266 -0.03 -41.57 -16.91
C ALA A 266 -1.10 -41.90 -17.98
N PRO A 267 -0.77 -42.73 -18.98
CA PRO A 267 -1.78 -43.29 -19.87
C PRO A 267 -2.87 -43.99 -19.05
N PRO A 268 -4.15 -43.90 -19.45
CA PRO A 268 -5.24 -44.55 -18.73
C PRO A 268 -4.91 -46.04 -18.56
N PRO A 269 -4.86 -46.54 -17.31
CA PRO A 269 -4.36 -47.88 -17.05
C PRO A 269 -5.31 -48.93 -17.67
N SER A 270 -4.74 -49.91 -18.36
CA SER A 270 -5.48 -51.08 -18.85
C SER A 270 -5.99 -51.91 -17.65
N GLN A 271 -7.13 -52.58 -17.80
CA GLN A 271 -7.73 -53.44 -16.76
C GLN A 271 -6.73 -54.45 -16.18
N GLU A 272 -5.86 -55.00 -17.03
CA GLU A 272 -4.79 -55.94 -16.63
C GLU A 272 -3.73 -55.30 -15.72
N THR A 273 -3.40 -54.02 -15.96
CA THR A 273 -2.44 -53.28 -15.12
C THR A 273 -3.02 -52.94 -13.75
N LEU A 274 -4.32 -52.66 -13.67
CA LEU A 274 -5.04 -52.46 -12.41
C LEU A 274 -5.11 -53.76 -11.60
N ASP A 275 -5.37 -54.89 -12.25
CA ASP A 275 -5.41 -56.19 -11.60
C ASP A 275 -4.02 -56.62 -11.10
N HIS A 276 -2.96 -56.32 -11.86
CA HIS A 276 -1.58 -56.52 -11.39
C HIS A 276 -1.26 -55.66 -10.15
N LEU A 277 -1.62 -54.38 -10.17
CA LEU A 277 -1.42 -53.47 -9.03
C LEU A 277 -2.23 -53.92 -7.81
N ARG A 278 -3.47 -54.39 -7.98
CA ARG A 278 -4.29 -54.95 -6.89
C ARG A 278 -3.62 -56.16 -6.24
N ARG A 279 -3.15 -57.12 -7.04
CA ARG A 279 -2.40 -58.29 -6.52
C ARG A 279 -1.09 -57.91 -5.85
N GLN A 280 -0.44 -56.84 -6.31
CA GLN A 280 0.78 -56.33 -5.68
C GLN A 280 0.48 -55.65 -4.34
N ILE A 281 -0.60 -54.85 -4.26
CA ILE A 281 -1.09 -54.26 -3.00
C ILE A 281 -1.47 -55.37 -2.01
N GLU A 282 -2.19 -56.40 -2.45
CA GLU A 282 -2.54 -57.55 -1.61
C GLU A 282 -1.30 -58.26 -1.06
N ARG A 283 -0.31 -58.56 -1.92
CA ARG A 283 0.97 -59.15 -1.47
C ARG A 283 1.70 -58.28 -0.46
N VAL A 284 1.88 -56.99 -0.76
CA VAL A 284 2.57 -56.07 0.17
C VAL A 284 1.78 -55.91 1.46
N SER A 285 0.44 -55.89 1.42
CA SER A 285 -0.40 -55.83 2.62
C SER A 285 -0.27 -57.08 3.50
N GLN A 286 -0.15 -58.26 2.87
CA GLN A 286 0.11 -59.51 3.57
C GLN A 286 1.53 -59.51 4.18
N GLU A 287 2.55 -59.08 3.44
CA GLU A 287 3.91 -58.93 3.95
C GLU A 287 3.98 -57.94 5.12
N VAL A 288 3.29 -56.80 5.03
CA VAL A 288 3.19 -55.81 6.14
C VAL A 288 2.45 -56.42 7.34
N SER A 289 1.38 -57.19 7.12
CA SER A 289 0.66 -57.88 8.20
C SER A 289 1.54 -58.94 8.88
N GLU A 290 2.28 -59.73 8.11
CA GLU A 290 3.23 -60.72 8.61
C GLU A 290 4.38 -60.06 9.37
N LEU A 291 4.93 -58.95 8.87
CA LEU A 291 5.97 -58.18 9.56
C LEU A 291 5.44 -57.50 10.82
N ALA A 292 4.19 -57.04 10.82
CA ALA A 292 3.54 -56.50 12.01
C ALA A 292 3.33 -57.60 13.07
N GLN A 293 2.87 -58.79 12.67
CA GLN A 293 2.71 -59.95 13.54
C GLN A 293 4.05 -60.45 14.10
N ARG A 294 5.09 -60.55 13.25
CA ARG A 294 6.46 -60.88 13.68
C ARG A 294 7.03 -59.79 14.59
N GLY A 295 6.75 -58.53 14.32
CA GLY A 295 7.15 -57.40 15.15
C GLY A 295 6.45 -57.38 16.50
N LEU A 296 5.21 -57.88 16.61
CA LEU A 296 4.51 -58.08 17.87
C LEU A 296 5.05 -59.29 18.63
N ALA A 297 5.27 -60.42 17.95
CA ALA A 297 5.84 -61.64 18.55
C ALA A 297 7.30 -61.45 19.02
N ALA A 298 8.10 -60.67 18.31
CA ALA A 298 9.47 -60.32 18.71
C ALA A 298 9.52 -59.35 19.91
N LYS A 299 8.47 -58.55 20.11
CA LYS A 299 8.32 -57.64 21.27
C LYS A 299 7.90 -58.35 22.55
N GLU A 300 7.29 -59.54 22.46
CA GLU A 300 6.91 -60.34 23.63
C GLU A 300 8.09 -61.13 24.24
N GLY A 301 9.14 -61.40 23.46
CA GLY A 301 10.31 -62.18 23.92
C GLY A 301 11.50 -61.37 24.45
N ALA A 302 11.54 -60.06 24.21
CA ALA A 302 12.55 -59.15 24.73
C ALA A 302 11.85 -58.12 25.63
N GLU A 303 12.23 -58.02 26.90
CA GLU A 303 11.72 -56.99 27.81
C GLU A 303 12.10 -55.60 27.28
N ASP A 304 11.23 -55.07 26.43
CA ASP A 304 11.39 -53.77 25.79
C ASP A 304 11.01 -52.70 26.80
N ASN A 305 11.96 -52.35 27.68
CA ASN A 305 11.81 -51.29 28.68
C ASN A 305 11.45 -49.92 28.07
N LEU A 306 11.61 -49.75 26.75
CA LEU A 306 11.22 -48.56 26.00
C LEU A 306 9.79 -48.64 25.44
N ALA A 307 9.15 -49.80 25.43
CA ALA A 307 7.77 -49.96 24.98
C ALA A 307 6.77 -49.10 25.78
N PRO A 308 6.82 -49.05 27.13
CA PRO A 308 5.94 -48.19 27.90
C PRO A 308 6.13 -46.70 27.58
N TYR A 309 7.38 -46.25 27.39
CA TYR A 309 7.69 -44.87 27.02
C TYR A 309 7.24 -44.53 25.59
N ARG A 310 7.36 -45.46 24.64
CA ARG A 310 6.82 -45.30 23.29
C ARG A 310 5.30 -45.22 23.29
N GLN A 311 4.65 -46.08 24.07
CA GLN A 311 3.20 -46.06 24.23
C GLN A 311 2.75 -44.76 24.90
N GLN A 312 3.46 -44.31 25.95
CA GLN A 312 3.20 -43.04 26.61
C GLN A 312 3.41 -41.85 25.66
N ALA A 313 4.49 -41.83 24.88
CA ALA A 313 4.74 -40.81 23.86
C ALA A 313 3.64 -40.80 22.78
N GLN A 314 3.17 -41.97 22.36
CA GLN A 314 2.07 -42.09 21.38
C GLN A 314 0.74 -41.60 21.97
N ILE A 315 0.43 -41.93 23.22
CA ILE A 315 -0.77 -41.43 23.92
C ILE A 315 -0.68 -39.91 24.09
N MET A 316 0.49 -39.38 24.49
CA MET A 316 0.70 -37.94 24.61
C MET A 316 0.62 -37.23 23.26
N ALA A 317 1.15 -37.82 22.19
CA ALA A 317 1.03 -37.26 20.84
C ALA A 317 -0.43 -37.22 20.37
N ARG A 318 -1.19 -38.31 20.57
CA ARG A 318 -2.63 -38.35 20.27
C ARG A 318 -3.41 -37.33 21.09
N ARG A 319 -3.15 -37.22 22.39
CA ARG A 319 -3.78 -36.19 23.23
C ARG A 319 -3.43 -34.77 22.77
N LYS A 320 -2.17 -34.51 22.37
CA LYS A 320 -1.79 -33.20 21.82
C LYS A 320 -2.54 -32.91 20.52
N GLU A 321 -2.70 -33.90 19.65
CA GLU A 321 -3.45 -33.78 18.40
C GLU A 321 -4.95 -33.54 18.66
N GLU A 322 -5.57 -34.33 19.54
CA GLU A 322 -6.96 -34.17 20.00
C GLU A 322 -7.20 -32.78 20.60
N MET A 323 -6.34 -32.32 21.52
CA MET A 323 -6.44 -30.98 22.12
C MET A 323 -6.24 -29.88 21.07
N ALA A 324 -5.36 -30.08 20.08
CA ALA A 324 -5.17 -29.13 18.99
C ALA A 324 -6.39 -29.06 18.06
N ASP A 325 -7.06 -30.19 17.82
CA ASP A 325 -8.32 -30.26 17.07
C ASP A 325 -9.47 -29.62 17.85
N GLU A 326 -9.59 -29.87 19.16
CA GLU A 326 -10.56 -29.20 20.03
C GLU A 326 -10.34 -27.68 20.04
N PHE A 327 -9.09 -27.23 20.17
CA PHE A 327 -8.74 -25.81 20.10
C PHE A 327 -9.13 -25.20 18.74
N ALA A 328 -8.81 -25.88 17.63
CA ALA A 328 -9.19 -25.43 16.30
C ALA A 328 -10.71 -25.34 16.13
N GLN A 329 -11.47 -26.32 16.66
CA GLN A 329 -12.93 -26.30 16.64
C GLN A 329 -13.52 -25.17 17.48
N VAL A 330 -13.01 -24.95 18.69
CA VAL A 330 -13.47 -23.85 19.56
C VAL A 330 -13.13 -22.49 18.94
N LYS A 331 -11.94 -22.34 18.36
CA LYS A 331 -11.53 -21.14 17.63
C LYS A 331 -12.42 -20.90 16.41
N ALA A 332 -12.69 -21.92 15.60
CA ALA A 332 -13.61 -21.80 14.48
C ALA A 332 -15.04 -21.42 14.91
N ARG A 333 -15.54 -21.96 16.03
CA ARG A 333 -16.83 -21.55 16.61
C ARG A 333 -16.81 -20.09 17.09
N LEU A 334 -15.71 -19.65 17.71
CA LEU A 334 -15.52 -18.26 18.13
C LEU A 334 -15.50 -17.33 16.92
N ASP A 335 -14.77 -17.68 15.86
CA ASP A 335 -14.69 -16.91 14.62
C ASP A 335 -16.06 -16.85 13.92
N ALA A 336 -16.81 -17.96 13.88
CA ALA A 336 -18.16 -18.00 13.35
C ALA A 336 -19.12 -17.10 14.15
N MET A 337 -19.09 -17.16 15.48
CA MET A 337 -19.88 -16.26 16.34
C MET A 337 -19.48 -14.79 16.15
N HIS A 338 -18.20 -14.49 15.95
CA HIS A 338 -17.75 -13.13 15.64
C HIS A 338 -18.24 -12.65 14.27
N GLN A 339 -18.21 -13.51 13.25
CA GLN A 339 -18.76 -13.20 11.93
C GLN A 339 -20.28 -12.97 12.01
N GLU A 340 -21.01 -13.76 12.80
CA GLU A 340 -22.44 -13.55 13.05
C GLU A 340 -22.70 -12.21 13.76
N LEU A 341 -21.87 -11.83 14.74
CA LEU A 341 -21.95 -10.52 15.40
C LEU A 341 -21.67 -9.38 14.43
N GLN A 342 -20.61 -9.46 13.62
CA GLN A 342 -20.28 -8.45 12.62
C GLN A 342 -21.37 -8.33 11.54
N ALA A 343 -21.91 -9.46 11.07
CA ALA A 343 -23.02 -9.46 10.11
C ALA A 343 -24.27 -8.82 10.72
N ARG A 344 -24.55 -9.06 12.01
CA ARG A 344 -25.67 -8.46 12.74
C ARG A 344 -25.46 -6.97 13.00
N GLU A 345 -24.23 -6.54 13.30
CA GLU A 345 -23.86 -5.13 13.40
C GLU A 345 -23.98 -4.41 12.04
N GLY A 346 -23.56 -5.05 10.95
CA GLY A 346 -23.72 -4.51 9.59
C GLY A 346 -25.18 -4.43 9.13
N SER A 347 -26.01 -5.42 9.50
CA SER A 347 -27.45 -5.45 9.21
C SER A 347 -28.25 -4.39 9.98
N ASN A 348 -27.78 -3.96 11.15
CA ASN A 348 -28.44 -2.94 12.00
C ASN A 348 -28.35 -1.51 11.44
N THR A 349 -27.84 -1.32 10.23
CA THR A 349 -27.78 -0.02 9.55
C THR A 349 -29.11 0.45 8.97
N SER A 350 -30.10 -0.44 8.81
CA SER A 350 -31.41 -0.11 8.21
C SER A 350 -32.47 0.35 9.22
N GLU A 351 -32.48 -0.19 10.44
CA GLU A 351 -33.34 0.27 11.53
C GLU A 351 -32.55 0.18 12.85
N ARG A 352 -31.84 1.24 13.20
CA ARG A 352 -31.18 1.34 14.51
C ARG A 352 -32.29 1.41 15.57
N PRO A 353 -32.49 0.37 16.43
CA PRO A 353 -33.48 0.47 17.49
C PRO A 353 -33.09 1.65 18.40
N LEU A 354 -34.02 2.59 18.61
CA LEU A 354 -33.81 3.74 19.49
C LEU A 354 -33.26 3.24 20.83
N SER A 355 -32.17 3.85 21.29
CA SER A 355 -31.63 3.55 22.61
C SER A 355 -32.73 3.77 23.68
N GLU A 356 -32.73 2.99 24.76
CA GLU A 356 -33.76 3.09 25.80
C GLU A 356 -33.88 4.52 26.36
N LYS A 357 -32.76 5.27 26.36
CA LYS A 357 -32.72 6.69 26.71
C LYS A 357 -33.41 7.57 25.67
N GLU A 358 -33.11 7.37 24.39
CA GLU A 358 -33.72 8.09 23.27
C GLU A 358 -35.22 7.82 23.17
N TYR A 359 -35.65 6.59 23.45
CA TYR A 359 -37.06 6.23 23.51
C TYR A 359 -37.79 6.90 24.68
N LYS A 360 -37.16 6.98 25.87
CA LYS A 360 -37.70 7.72 27.02
C LYS A 360 -37.83 9.22 26.74
N GLU A 361 -36.84 9.80 26.07
CA GLU A 361 -36.90 11.20 25.62
C GLU A 361 -37.96 11.42 24.53
N TYR A 362 -38.11 10.48 23.61
CA TYR A 362 -39.19 10.53 22.62
C TYR A 362 -40.56 10.48 23.30
N LEU A 363 -40.75 9.58 24.27
CA LEU A 363 -41.99 9.49 25.05
C LEU A 363 -42.24 10.76 25.88
N SER A 364 -41.21 11.37 26.46
CA SER A 364 -41.37 12.63 27.19
C SER A 364 -41.75 13.79 26.25
N LYS A 365 -41.09 13.90 25.09
CA LYS A 365 -41.44 14.85 24.02
C LYS A 365 -42.87 14.62 23.50
N LEU A 366 -43.29 13.36 23.35
CA LEU A 366 -44.65 12.99 22.94
C LEU A 366 -45.68 13.39 23.99
N LYS A 367 -45.39 13.18 25.29
CA LYS A 367 -46.25 13.62 26.40
C LYS A 367 -46.39 15.13 26.40
N VAL A 368 -45.31 15.88 26.24
CA VAL A 368 -45.34 17.35 26.13
C VAL A 368 -46.11 17.82 24.91
N ARG A 369 -45.95 17.16 23.75
CA ARG A 369 -46.77 17.46 22.56
C ARG A 369 -48.26 17.15 22.78
N SER A 370 -48.58 16.06 23.47
CA SER A 370 -49.97 15.68 23.80
C SER A 370 -50.63 16.69 24.75
N THR A 371 -49.91 17.17 25.77
CA THR A 371 -50.41 18.20 26.66
C THR A 371 -50.58 19.54 25.94
N LEU A 372 -49.62 19.94 25.10
CA LEU A 372 -49.74 21.13 24.25
C LEU A 372 -50.93 21.05 23.30
N TYR A 373 -51.13 19.90 22.64
CA TYR A 373 -52.28 19.68 21.76
C TYR A 373 -53.60 19.84 22.53
N LYS A 374 -53.72 19.24 23.72
CA LYS A 374 -54.92 19.39 24.57
C LYS A 374 -55.14 20.83 25.00
N ALA A 375 -54.08 21.56 25.38
CA ALA A 375 -54.17 22.97 25.75
C ALA A 375 -54.61 23.84 24.56
N LYS A 376 -54.04 23.64 23.37
CA LYS A 376 -54.43 24.35 22.16
C LYS A 376 -55.87 24.04 21.74
N LYS A 377 -56.30 22.78 21.87
CA LYS A 377 -57.68 22.39 21.64
C LYS A 377 -58.65 23.07 22.62
N ALA A 378 -58.28 23.19 23.89
CA ALA A 378 -59.06 23.93 24.89
C ALA A 378 -59.13 25.43 24.57
N GLN A 379 -58.02 26.05 24.16
CA GLN A 379 -57.99 27.45 23.69
C GLN A 379 -58.93 27.68 22.52
N ILE A 380 -58.90 26.80 21.51
CA ILE A 380 -59.83 26.86 20.37
C ILE A 380 -61.28 26.74 20.85
N SER A 381 -61.57 25.79 21.75
CA SER A 381 -62.91 25.62 22.31
C SER A 381 -63.40 26.86 23.07
N ALA A 382 -62.51 27.54 23.80
CA ALA A 382 -62.83 28.77 24.51
C ALA A 382 -63.12 29.92 23.55
N LEU A 383 -62.31 30.10 22.50
CA LEU A 383 -62.54 31.11 21.45
C LEU A 383 -63.87 30.89 20.71
N VAL A 384 -64.25 29.64 20.45
CA VAL A 384 -65.56 29.32 19.86
C VAL A 384 -66.70 29.68 20.82
N ALA A 385 -66.54 29.41 22.12
CA ALA A 385 -67.53 29.81 23.12
C ALA A 385 -67.65 31.34 23.23
N GLU A 386 -66.53 32.07 23.23
CA GLU A 386 -66.50 33.54 23.23
C GLU A 386 -67.15 34.12 21.98
N ALA A 387 -66.85 33.58 20.80
CA ALA A 387 -67.52 33.98 19.55
C ALA A 387 -69.04 33.77 19.63
N GLY A 388 -69.49 32.68 20.26
CA GLY A 388 -70.92 32.42 20.50
C GLY A 388 -71.56 33.38 21.50
N VAL A 389 -70.83 33.81 22.54
CA VAL A 389 -71.30 34.85 23.48
C VAL A 389 -71.37 36.20 22.76
N LEU A 390 -70.36 36.53 21.95
CA LEU A 390 -70.32 37.77 21.18
C LEU A 390 -71.48 37.86 20.18
N ALA A 391 -71.79 36.77 19.48
CA ALA A 391 -72.95 36.69 18.61
C ALA A 391 -74.25 36.98 19.38
N ARG A 392 -74.45 36.35 20.55
CA ARG A 392 -75.60 36.63 21.41
C ARG A 392 -75.64 38.08 21.90
N THR A 393 -74.50 38.68 22.26
CA THR A 393 -74.47 40.09 22.65
C THR A 393 -74.81 41.02 21.49
N ILE A 394 -74.40 40.69 20.26
CA ILE A 394 -74.79 41.45 19.06
C ILE A 394 -76.30 41.36 18.87
N ASP A 395 -76.90 40.17 18.99
CA ASP A 395 -78.35 39.98 18.88
C ASP A 395 -79.10 40.80 19.94
N VAL A 396 -78.62 40.77 21.19
CA VAL A 396 -79.20 41.56 22.30
C VAL A 396 -79.06 43.06 22.05
N LEU A 397 -77.92 43.54 21.56
CA LEU A 397 -77.73 44.95 21.23
C LEU A 397 -78.62 45.39 20.07
N ASN A 398 -78.80 44.56 19.06
CA ASN A 398 -79.74 44.83 17.96
C ASN A 398 -81.18 44.92 18.48
N GLN A 399 -81.58 44.02 19.39
CA GLN A 399 -82.88 44.09 20.06
C GLN A 399 -83.05 45.39 20.89
N TYR A 400 -82.00 45.82 21.60
CA TYR A 400 -82.03 47.11 22.32
C TYR A 400 -82.08 48.30 21.36
N GLN A 401 -81.39 48.24 20.22
CA GLN A 401 -81.43 49.30 19.21
C GLN A 401 -82.82 49.43 18.56
N GLU A 402 -83.53 48.31 18.37
CA GLU A 402 -84.95 48.32 17.96
C GLU A 402 -85.88 48.79 19.07
N ALA A 403 -85.50 48.59 20.34
CA ALA A 403 -86.30 48.95 21.51
C ALA A 403 -86.07 50.38 22.05
N ILE A 404 -85.24 51.20 21.41
CA ILE A 404 -85.11 52.64 21.76
C ILE A 404 -86.10 53.45 20.90
N PRO A 405 -87.19 53.99 21.47
CA PRO A 405 -87.98 55.04 20.83
C PRO A 405 -87.18 56.34 20.88
N SER A 406 -87.28 57.18 19.85
CA SER A 406 -86.68 58.52 19.82
C SER A 406 -87.10 59.33 21.07
N VAL A 407 -86.15 59.62 21.95
CA VAL A 407 -86.37 60.46 23.14
C VAL A 407 -86.00 61.90 22.81
N ASP A 408 -87.02 62.66 22.43
CA ASP A 408 -87.09 64.11 22.66
C ASP A 408 -87.30 64.37 24.17
N THR A 409 -86.79 65.53 24.60
CA THR A 409 -87.08 66.28 25.84
C THR A 409 -86.74 65.67 27.21
N PHE A 410 -85.69 66.22 27.83
CA PHE A 410 -85.68 66.43 29.28
C PHE A 410 -85.33 67.89 29.58
N GLU A 411 -86.32 68.62 30.10
CA GLU A 411 -86.25 70.01 30.53
C GLU A 411 -85.45 70.13 31.84
N VAL A 412 -84.52 71.08 31.87
CA VAL A 412 -83.76 71.46 33.07
C VAL A 412 -84.63 72.44 33.88
N LEU A 413 -85.04 72.02 35.09
CA LEU A 413 -85.69 72.90 36.06
C LEU A 413 -84.68 73.83 36.73
N THR A 414 -85.03 75.12 36.79
CA THR A 414 -84.24 76.24 37.34
C THR A 414 -84.58 76.56 38.80
N ASP A 415 -83.61 77.21 39.46
CA ASP A 415 -83.42 77.61 40.87
C ASP A 415 -84.57 78.30 41.68
N SER A 416 -85.83 78.22 41.26
CA SER A 416 -86.94 78.98 41.87
C SER A 416 -87.83 78.16 42.84
N ASP A 417 -87.28 77.18 43.56
CA ASP A 417 -88.03 76.36 44.54
C ASP A 417 -87.31 76.20 45.90
N LEU A 418 -86.38 77.10 46.24
CA LEU A 418 -85.58 77.01 47.47
C LEU A 418 -86.03 77.89 48.64
N ASP A 419 -87.03 78.77 48.46
CA ASP A 419 -87.41 79.77 49.49
C ASP A 419 -88.74 79.50 50.22
N THR A 420 -89.37 78.33 50.05
CA THR A 420 -90.65 78.01 50.73
C THR A 420 -90.67 76.63 51.39
N ILE A 421 -89.60 76.28 52.10
CA ILE A 421 -89.55 75.04 52.90
C ILE A 421 -89.32 75.40 54.38
N PRO A 422 -90.24 75.06 55.30
CA PRO A 422 -90.06 75.32 56.73
C PRO A 422 -88.79 74.64 57.26
N LYS A 423 -88.13 75.26 58.25
CA LYS A 423 -86.83 74.84 58.81
C LYS A 423 -86.80 73.35 59.23
N ASP A 424 -87.96 72.81 59.60
CA ASP A 424 -88.13 71.41 59.99
C ASP A 424 -88.11 70.44 58.79
N GLU A 425 -88.64 70.82 57.62
CA GLU A 425 -88.54 70.02 56.38
C GLU A 425 -87.13 70.08 55.79
N MET A 426 -86.43 71.20 55.96
CA MET A 426 -85.01 71.32 55.59
C MET A 426 -84.13 70.42 56.48
N MET A 427 -84.40 70.35 57.79
CA MET A 427 -83.75 69.39 58.69
C MET A 427 -84.10 67.94 58.35
N GLN A 428 -85.34 67.65 57.95
CA GLN A 428 -85.71 66.31 57.49
C GLN A 428 -84.97 65.93 56.20
N ARG A 429 -84.86 66.83 55.21
CA ARG A 429 -84.08 66.59 53.99
C ARG A 429 -82.58 66.45 54.30
N ILE A 430 -82.03 67.24 55.22
CA ILE A 430 -80.64 67.09 55.68
C ILE A 430 -80.45 65.74 56.39
N ASN A 431 -81.42 65.29 57.18
CA ASN A 431 -81.37 63.98 57.82
C ASN A 431 -81.52 62.84 56.80
N ILE A 432 -82.36 62.98 55.77
CA ILE A 432 -82.48 62.01 54.67
C ILE A 432 -81.17 61.94 53.89
N ILE A 433 -80.57 63.09 53.56
CA ILE A 433 -79.27 63.15 52.87
C ILE A 433 -78.15 62.59 53.75
N ASN A 434 -78.12 62.91 55.04
CA ASN A 434 -77.14 62.34 55.98
C ASN A 434 -77.34 60.83 56.13
N ASN A 435 -78.58 60.34 56.16
CA ASN A 435 -78.89 58.92 56.19
C ASN A 435 -78.51 58.22 54.86
N GLN A 436 -78.66 58.90 53.72
CA GLN A 436 -78.19 58.39 52.43
C GLN A 436 -76.66 58.40 52.35
N ILE A 437 -75.98 59.42 52.88
CA ILE A 437 -74.52 59.49 52.96
C ILE A 437 -73.99 58.41 53.90
N THR A 438 -74.62 58.16 55.04
CA THR A 438 -74.22 57.07 55.95
C THR A 438 -74.50 55.70 55.34
N ALA A 439 -75.62 55.51 54.64
CA ALA A 439 -75.92 54.28 53.90
C ALA A 439 -74.92 54.03 52.75
N HIS A 440 -74.57 55.06 51.97
CA HIS A 440 -73.56 54.95 50.92
C HIS A 440 -72.15 54.74 51.49
N LYS A 441 -71.80 55.38 52.61
CA LYS A 441 -70.55 55.10 53.32
C LYS A 441 -70.51 53.65 53.81
N ALA A 442 -71.58 53.16 54.42
CA ALA A 442 -71.70 51.77 54.89
C ALA A 442 -71.62 50.76 53.73
N SER A 443 -72.14 51.09 52.54
CA SER A 443 -72.00 50.28 51.32
C SER A 443 -70.62 50.39 50.65
N MET A 444 -69.92 51.52 50.80
CA MET A 444 -68.60 51.75 50.20
C MET A 444 -67.46 51.13 51.03
N THR A 445 -67.59 51.10 52.36
CA THR A 445 -66.59 50.51 53.26
C THR A 445 -66.24 49.05 52.91
N PRO A 446 -67.18 48.12 52.65
CA PRO A 446 -66.83 46.75 52.28
C PRO A 446 -66.15 46.68 50.91
N LYS A 447 -66.57 47.47 49.91
CA LYS A 447 -65.89 47.52 48.60
C LYS A 447 -64.46 48.07 48.71
N LEU A 448 -64.23 49.03 49.60
CA LEU A 448 -62.88 49.53 49.93
C LEU A 448 -62.03 48.47 50.64
N GLN A 449 -62.62 47.65 51.50
CA GLN A 449 -61.93 46.51 52.13
C GLN A 449 -61.58 45.42 51.11
N GLU A 450 -62.50 45.07 50.21
CA GLU A 450 -62.24 44.12 49.11
C GLU A 450 -61.14 44.63 48.18
N LEU A 451 -61.13 45.92 47.83
CA LEU A 451 -60.07 46.54 47.04
C LEU A 451 -58.71 46.50 47.75
N ARG A 452 -58.67 46.69 49.07
CA ARG A 452 -57.44 46.56 49.87
C ARG A 452 -56.94 45.11 49.86
N ALA A 453 -57.82 44.14 50.11
CA ALA A 453 -57.48 42.72 50.07
C ALA A 453 -57.02 42.27 48.68
N CYS A 454 -57.62 42.77 47.60
CA CYS A 454 -57.18 42.50 46.24
C CYS A 454 -55.81 43.12 45.93
N ARG A 455 -55.50 44.31 46.45
CA ARG A 455 -54.17 44.92 46.32
C ARG A 455 -53.10 44.15 47.08
N GLU A 456 -53.42 43.67 48.28
CA GLU A 456 -52.52 42.81 49.06
C GLU A 456 -52.21 41.51 48.30
N LYS A 457 -53.23 40.80 47.82
CA LYS A 457 -53.04 39.59 46.98
C LYS A 457 -52.26 39.87 45.69
N TYR A 458 -52.50 41.01 45.04
CA TYR A 458 -51.74 41.41 43.85
C TYR A 458 -50.26 41.62 44.18
N ASN A 459 -49.97 42.30 45.30
CA ASN A 459 -48.59 42.54 45.73
C ASN A 459 -47.88 41.23 46.11
N GLU A 460 -48.55 40.31 46.82
CA GLU A 460 -48.00 38.98 47.13
C GLU A 460 -47.66 38.20 45.86
N VAL A 461 -48.58 38.15 44.88
CA VAL A 461 -48.35 37.47 43.59
C VAL A 461 -47.25 38.16 42.79
N LEU A 462 -47.17 39.49 42.84
CA LEU A 462 -46.10 40.24 42.17
C LEU A 462 -44.74 39.90 42.79
N GLU A 463 -44.65 39.83 44.11
CA GLU A 463 -43.43 39.47 44.85
C GLU A 463 -42.99 38.05 44.48
N GLU A 464 -43.89 37.06 44.56
CA GLU A 464 -43.63 35.68 44.13
C GLU A 464 -43.17 35.61 42.66
N TYR A 465 -43.82 36.36 41.77
CA TYR A 465 -43.43 36.42 40.36
C TYR A 465 -42.03 37.00 40.20
N THR A 466 -41.69 38.08 40.90
CA THR A 466 -40.37 38.70 40.81
C THR A 466 -39.27 37.76 41.32
N ASP A 467 -39.51 37.00 42.37
CA ASP A 467 -38.55 36.03 42.91
C ASP A 467 -38.40 34.80 42.00
N ARG A 468 -39.51 34.27 41.46
CA ARG A 468 -39.45 33.20 40.46
C ARG A 468 -38.75 33.65 39.18
N LYS A 469 -38.97 34.90 38.74
CA LYS A 469 -38.28 35.46 37.59
C LYS A 469 -36.78 35.61 37.85
N ARG A 470 -36.37 36.13 39.02
CA ARG A 470 -34.96 36.21 39.41
C ARG A 470 -34.27 34.85 39.42
N THR A 471 -34.93 33.83 39.99
CA THR A 471 -34.36 32.46 40.01
C THR A 471 -34.30 31.83 38.62
N TYR A 472 -35.29 32.11 37.76
CA TYR A 472 -35.26 31.70 36.36
C TYR A 472 -34.11 32.37 35.60
N ASP A 473 -34.00 33.70 35.66
CA ASP A 473 -32.97 34.48 34.97
C ASP A 473 -31.56 34.05 35.43
N SER A 474 -31.39 33.79 36.73
CA SER A 474 -30.14 33.23 37.27
C SER A 474 -29.81 31.86 36.70
N LYS A 475 -30.77 30.92 36.68
CA LYS A 475 -30.56 29.59 36.10
C LYS A 475 -30.31 29.63 34.59
N ALA A 476 -31.06 30.47 33.87
CA ALA A 476 -30.87 30.69 32.45
C ALA A 476 -29.44 31.18 32.15
N ALA A 477 -28.97 32.20 32.87
CA ALA A 477 -27.60 32.71 32.74
C ALA A 477 -26.54 31.63 33.03
N THR A 478 -26.75 30.77 34.05
CA THR A 478 -25.81 29.66 34.33
C THR A 478 -25.79 28.61 33.22
N LEU A 479 -26.94 28.30 32.63
CA LEU A 479 -27.04 27.35 31.52
C LEU A 479 -26.43 27.93 30.25
N GLU A 480 -26.71 29.20 29.93
CA GLU A 480 -26.10 29.91 28.81
C GLU A 480 -24.57 29.95 28.95
N ALA A 481 -24.05 30.21 30.14
CA ALA A 481 -22.60 30.15 30.41
C ALA A 481 -22.03 28.73 30.21
N SER A 482 -22.77 27.68 30.60
CA SER A 482 -22.34 26.29 30.37
C SER A 482 -22.37 25.91 28.89
N ILE A 483 -23.38 26.36 28.14
CA ILE A 483 -23.50 26.16 26.70
C ILE A 483 -22.33 26.84 25.99
N ALA A 484 -22.03 28.10 26.33
CA ALA A 484 -20.91 28.83 25.74
C ALA A 484 -19.55 28.15 25.99
N LYS A 485 -19.34 27.59 27.19
CA LYS A 485 -18.13 26.81 27.50
C LYS A 485 -18.05 25.53 26.66
N LEU A 486 -19.14 24.77 26.60
CA LEU A 486 -19.20 23.54 25.80
C LEU A 486 -19.01 23.82 24.30
N GLU A 487 -19.58 24.91 23.78
CA GLU A 487 -19.36 25.32 22.39
C GLU A 487 -17.89 25.70 22.13
N GLN A 488 -17.22 26.30 23.11
CA GLN A 488 -15.80 26.61 22.99
C GLN A 488 -14.95 25.33 23.03
N GLU A 489 -15.23 24.40 23.95
CA GLU A 489 -14.56 23.10 24.03
C GLU A 489 -14.74 22.30 22.72
N VAL A 490 -15.96 22.27 22.17
CA VAL A 490 -16.23 21.60 20.88
C VAL A 490 -15.42 22.27 19.75
N LYS A 491 -15.35 23.61 19.70
CA LYS A 491 -14.54 24.31 18.70
C LYS A 491 -13.05 24.03 18.84
N GLU A 492 -12.54 23.89 20.06
CA GLU A 492 -11.15 23.54 20.32
C GLU A 492 -10.86 22.09 19.88
N MET A 493 -11.73 21.14 20.26
CA MET A 493 -11.62 19.74 19.84
C MET A 493 -11.69 19.58 18.31
N MET A 494 -12.56 20.32 17.63
CA MET A 494 -12.63 20.31 16.16
C MET A 494 -11.33 20.81 15.51
N LYS A 495 -10.72 21.86 16.07
CA LYS A 495 -9.41 22.36 15.58
C LYS A 495 -8.29 21.36 15.82
N GLU A 496 -8.29 20.70 16.97
CA GLU A 496 -7.34 19.62 17.27
C GLU A 496 -7.52 18.44 16.32
N GLU A 497 -8.77 18.08 16.00
CA GLU A 497 -9.09 17.04 15.03
C GLU A 497 -8.57 17.40 13.63
N GLU A 498 -8.84 18.61 13.13
CA GLU A 498 -8.33 19.09 11.85
C GLU A 498 -6.79 19.09 11.80
N ALA A 499 -6.14 19.51 12.89
CA ALA A 499 -4.69 19.50 13.01
C ALA A 499 -4.13 18.06 12.98
N ASN A 500 -4.78 17.13 13.70
CA ASN A 500 -4.40 15.72 13.71
C ASN A 500 -4.61 15.07 12.35
N GLN A 501 -5.73 15.35 11.67
CA GLN A 501 -5.99 14.88 10.31
C GLN A 501 -4.92 15.37 9.33
N SER A 502 -4.55 16.65 9.41
CA SER A 502 -3.45 17.23 8.62
C SER A 502 -2.12 16.53 8.91
N GLN A 503 -1.79 16.27 10.18
CA GLN A 503 -0.58 15.52 10.55
C GLN A 503 -0.60 14.10 10.02
N THR A 504 -1.73 13.39 10.11
CA THR A 504 -1.86 12.02 9.57
C THR A 504 -1.65 11.98 8.07
N ALA A 505 -2.21 12.92 7.32
CA ALA A 505 -1.99 13.03 5.87
C ALA A 505 -0.51 13.28 5.52
N ILE A 506 0.19 14.10 6.33
CA ILE A 506 1.64 14.30 6.17
C ILE A 506 2.41 13.00 6.46
N TYR A 507 2.03 12.24 7.47
CA TYR A 507 2.68 10.96 7.78
C TYR A 507 2.42 9.89 6.73
N GLU A 508 1.22 9.85 6.16
CA GLU A 508 0.88 8.97 5.02
C GLU A 508 1.75 9.31 3.81
N ALA A 509 1.83 10.59 3.43
CA ALA A 509 2.69 11.03 2.33
C ALA A 509 4.17 10.68 2.59
N LYS A 510 4.67 10.86 3.82
CA LYS A 510 6.03 10.44 4.20
C LYS A 510 6.22 8.92 4.10
N THR A 511 5.22 8.15 4.49
CA THR A 511 5.24 6.69 4.42
C THR A 511 5.31 6.22 2.97
N ASP A 512 4.55 6.85 2.07
CA ASP A 512 4.58 6.53 0.64
C ASP A 512 5.91 6.91 -0.01
N ILE A 513 6.52 8.04 0.38
CA ILE A 513 7.88 8.40 -0.01
C ILE A 513 8.87 7.32 0.46
N ILE A 514 8.79 6.87 1.71
CA ILE A 514 9.70 5.83 2.22
C ILE A 514 9.47 4.50 1.50
N LYS A 515 8.22 4.09 1.24
CA LYS A 515 7.91 2.87 0.48
C LYS A 515 8.50 2.91 -0.92
N THR A 516 8.38 4.04 -1.63
CA THR A 516 8.98 4.17 -2.96
C THR A 516 10.50 4.13 -2.92
N ILE A 517 11.14 4.71 -1.90
CA ILE A 517 12.60 4.61 -1.68
C ILE A 517 13.02 3.16 -1.38
N LEU A 518 12.26 2.44 -0.55
CA LEU A 518 12.53 1.03 -0.25
C LEU A 518 12.36 0.12 -1.46
N SER A 519 11.25 0.26 -2.20
CA SER A 519 11.03 -0.46 -3.47
C SER A 519 12.16 -0.22 -4.45
N ARG A 520 12.64 1.02 -4.54
CA ARG A 520 13.78 1.38 -5.37
C ARG A 520 15.08 0.74 -4.87
N ALA A 521 15.34 0.75 -3.57
CA ALA A 521 16.52 0.11 -2.99
C ALA A 521 16.52 -1.42 -3.20
N GLU A 522 15.34 -2.06 -3.15
CA GLU A 522 15.17 -3.48 -3.45
C GLU A 522 15.39 -3.79 -4.94
N GLU A 523 14.89 -2.96 -5.85
CA GLU A 523 15.17 -3.08 -7.28
C GLU A 523 16.66 -2.88 -7.59
N GLU A 524 17.33 -1.97 -6.89
CA GLU A 524 18.78 -1.76 -7.00
C GLU A 524 19.57 -2.96 -6.43
N ALA A 525 19.13 -3.57 -5.33
CA ALA A 525 19.73 -4.79 -4.76
C ALA A 525 19.55 -6.03 -5.66
N LYS A 526 18.40 -6.13 -6.35
CA LYS A 526 18.13 -7.20 -7.32
C LYS A 526 18.93 -7.05 -8.62
N ASN A 527 19.37 -5.84 -8.96
CA ASN A 527 20.16 -5.53 -10.17
C ASN A 527 21.68 -5.65 -9.98
N THR A 528 22.15 -6.62 -9.19
CA THR A 528 23.57 -6.90 -8.92
C THR A 528 24.31 -7.59 -10.08
N GLY A 529 24.02 -7.21 -11.32
CA GLY A 529 24.73 -7.67 -12.52
C GLY A 529 25.00 -6.52 -13.50
N ASP A 530 26.29 -6.17 -13.65
CA ASP A 530 26.97 -5.38 -14.70
C ASP A 530 26.34 -4.10 -15.28
N LYS A 531 25.19 -3.64 -14.77
CA LYS A 531 24.60 -2.35 -15.13
C LYS A 531 25.03 -1.29 -14.10
N PRO A 532 25.51 -0.12 -14.53
CA PRO A 532 25.89 0.95 -13.62
C PRO A 532 24.69 1.31 -12.73
N SER A 533 24.91 1.37 -11.41
CA SER A 533 23.87 1.68 -10.42
C SER A 533 23.12 2.96 -10.83
N PHE A 534 21.78 2.97 -10.66
CA PHE A 534 20.96 4.14 -10.95
C PHE A 534 21.45 5.42 -10.25
N LYS A 535 22.15 5.29 -9.12
CA LYS A 535 22.87 6.39 -8.47
C LYS A 535 23.91 7.04 -9.39
N THR A 536 24.77 6.24 -10.01
CA THR A 536 25.78 6.74 -10.96
C THR A 536 25.16 7.36 -12.22
N LEU A 537 24.03 6.83 -12.69
CA LEU A 537 23.27 7.41 -13.80
C LEU A 537 22.60 8.75 -13.42
N LEU A 538 22.07 8.87 -12.21
CA LEU A 538 21.48 10.12 -11.72
C LEU A 538 22.55 11.16 -11.41
N GLU A 539 23.69 10.78 -10.83
CA GLU A 539 24.83 11.68 -10.60
C GLU A 539 25.37 12.21 -11.95
N ALA A 540 25.45 11.35 -12.97
CA ALA A 540 25.78 11.79 -14.33
C ALA A 540 24.74 12.78 -14.88
N LYS A 541 23.44 12.47 -14.78
CA LYS A 541 22.37 13.39 -15.21
C LYS A 541 22.33 14.70 -14.43
N ILE A 542 22.60 14.68 -13.13
CA ILE A 542 22.71 15.89 -12.30
C ILE A 542 23.88 16.72 -12.80
N SER A 543 25.06 16.11 -13.00
CA SER A 543 26.23 16.83 -13.52
C SER A 543 26.01 17.43 -14.92
N GLU A 544 25.26 16.75 -15.79
CA GLU A 544 24.85 17.29 -17.10
C GLU A 544 23.85 18.44 -16.94
N SER A 545 22.86 18.31 -16.06
CA SER A 545 21.87 19.35 -15.80
C SER A 545 22.49 20.60 -15.16
N GLU A 546 23.49 20.44 -14.30
CA GLU A 546 24.24 21.54 -13.69
C GLU A 546 25.11 22.26 -14.73
N LYS A 547 25.75 21.53 -15.65
CA LYS A 547 26.45 22.11 -16.80
C LYS A 547 25.51 22.90 -17.70
N LEU A 548 24.33 22.35 -18.02
CA LEU A 548 23.31 23.04 -18.81
C LEU A 548 22.78 24.29 -18.08
N ASN A 549 22.55 24.23 -16.77
CA ASN A 549 22.18 25.40 -15.98
C ASN A 549 23.28 26.47 -15.98
N GLY A 550 24.55 26.06 -15.91
CA GLY A 550 25.69 26.96 -16.04
C GLY A 550 25.69 27.69 -17.39
N LEU A 551 25.52 26.95 -18.48
CA LEU A 551 25.44 27.50 -19.84
C LEU A 551 24.22 28.42 -20.00
N LEU A 552 23.04 28.01 -19.55
CA LEU A 552 21.83 28.84 -19.62
C LEU A 552 21.95 30.14 -18.81
N ARG A 553 22.65 30.11 -17.66
CA ARG A 553 22.95 31.33 -16.91
C ARG A 553 23.91 32.26 -17.65
N GLN A 554 24.90 31.71 -18.35
CA GLN A 554 25.79 32.49 -19.22
C GLN A 554 25.00 33.11 -20.38
N GLU A 555 24.18 32.32 -21.09
CA GLU A 555 23.31 32.82 -22.16
C GLU A 555 22.32 33.87 -21.64
N GLN A 556 21.72 33.67 -20.45
CA GLN A 556 20.81 34.66 -19.85
C GLN A 556 21.55 35.96 -19.53
N GLN A 557 22.79 35.87 -19.06
CA GLN A 557 23.61 37.06 -18.80
C GLN A 557 23.99 37.78 -20.09
N GLU A 558 24.36 37.05 -21.14
CA GLU A 558 24.63 37.61 -22.47
C GLU A 558 23.39 38.30 -23.06
N VAL A 559 22.22 37.64 -23.00
CA VAL A 559 20.94 38.21 -23.44
C VAL A 559 20.60 39.46 -22.64
N ARG A 560 20.82 39.48 -21.30
CA ARG A 560 20.60 40.69 -20.49
C ARG A 560 21.47 41.85 -20.98
N VAL A 561 22.78 41.63 -21.13
CA VAL A 561 23.70 42.67 -21.63
C VAL A 561 23.30 43.15 -23.03
N GLU A 562 22.89 42.24 -23.92
CA GLU A 562 22.39 42.61 -25.24
C GLU A 562 21.09 43.41 -25.18
N THR A 563 20.16 43.03 -24.32
CA THR A 563 18.88 43.74 -24.16
C THR A 563 19.10 45.13 -23.61
N GLU A 564 19.98 45.32 -22.63
CA GLU A 564 20.38 46.64 -22.11
C GLU A 564 21.02 47.50 -23.21
N ARG A 565 21.90 46.92 -24.03
CA ARG A 565 22.46 47.62 -25.19
C ARG A 565 21.38 48.03 -26.20
N LYS A 566 20.45 47.12 -26.51
CA LYS A 566 19.35 47.36 -27.47
C LYS A 566 18.35 48.40 -26.93
N THR A 567 18.06 48.41 -25.62
CA THR A 567 17.18 49.42 -25.01
C THR A 567 17.82 50.79 -24.98
N LEU A 568 19.11 50.89 -24.68
CA LEU A 568 19.88 52.14 -24.82
C LEU A 568 19.91 52.62 -26.27
N GLN A 569 20.13 51.73 -27.22
CA GLN A 569 20.09 52.10 -28.64
C GLN A 569 18.70 52.62 -29.04
N ARG A 570 17.63 51.96 -28.58
CA ARG A 570 16.25 52.41 -28.82
C ARG A 570 15.96 53.78 -28.21
N SER A 571 16.42 54.06 -26.98
CA SER A 571 16.23 55.37 -26.36
C SER A 571 16.99 56.47 -27.10
N LEU A 572 18.22 56.19 -27.57
CA LEU A 572 18.97 57.11 -28.42
C LEU A 572 18.25 57.38 -29.75
N TRP A 573 17.66 56.37 -30.40
CA TRP A 573 16.87 56.57 -31.61
C TRP A 573 15.61 57.39 -31.38
N ILE A 574 14.90 57.18 -30.26
CA ILE A 574 13.73 57.98 -29.88
C ILE A 574 14.14 59.44 -29.65
N ASN A 575 15.25 59.67 -28.94
CA ASN A 575 15.77 61.01 -28.70
C ASN A 575 16.19 61.70 -30.01
N LEU A 576 16.80 60.95 -30.94
CA LEU A 576 17.18 61.46 -32.25
C LEU A 576 15.95 61.77 -33.11
N GLU A 577 14.92 60.92 -33.09
CA GLU A 577 13.63 61.19 -33.74
C GLU A 577 12.97 62.45 -33.16
N ALA A 578 12.99 62.62 -31.84
CA ALA A 578 12.48 63.82 -31.18
C ALA A 578 13.28 65.07 -31.58
N LEU A 579 14.62 64.99 -31.62
CA LEU A 579 15.47 66.10 -32.10
C LEU A 579 15.19 66.44 -33.56
N LEU A 580 15.00 65.43 -34.42
CA LEU A 580 14.66 65.65 -35.83
C LEU A 580 13.29 66.27 -35.99
N LYS A 581 12.28 65.82 -35.22
CA LYS A 581 10.94 66.45 -35.19
C LYS A 581 11.00 67.88 -34.67
N CYS A 582 11.76 68.15 -33.62
CA CYS A 582 11.98 69.52 -33.14
C CYS A 582 12.68 70.37 -34.21
N LYS A 583 13.69 69.83 -34.91
CA LYS A 583 14.35 70.53 -36.01
C LYS A 583 13.42 70.75 -37.20
N GLU A 584 12.56 69.79 -37.53
CA GLU A 584 11.52 69.91 -38.54
C GLU A 584 10.52 71.00 -38.17
N GLN A 585 10.03 71.01 -36.93
CA GLN A 585 9.17 72.07 -36.38
C GLN A 585 9.87 73.43 -36.37
N CYS A 586 11.15 73.50 -36.02
CA CYS A 586 11.94 74.74 -36.11
C CYS A 586 12.04 75.20 -37.57
N ILE A 587 12.32 74.32 -38.52
CA ILE A 587 12.38 74.64 -39.95
C ILE A 587 11.01 75.04 -40.49
N GLU A 588 9.92 74.40 -40.06
CA GLU A 588 8.56 74.78 -40.43
C GLU A 588 8.19 76.15 -39.84
N SER A 589 8.55 76.40 -38.58
CA SER A 589 8.37 77.71 -37.95
C SER A 589 9.24 78.77 -38.63
N GLU A 590 10.45 78.43 -39.07
CA GLU A 590 11.30 79.30 -39.89
C GLU A 590 10.71 79.49 -41.29
N LYS A 591 10.06 78.50 -41.91
CA LYS A 591 9.35 78.68 -43.19
C LYS A 591 8.06 79.50 -43.05
N GLN A 592 7.42 79.45 -41.88
CA GLN A 592 6.25 80.26 -41.55
C GLN A 592 6.66 81.70 -41.21
N ASN A 593 7.76 81.88 -40.47
CA ASN A 593 8.27 83.20 -40.06
C ASN A 593 9.12 83.87 -41.15
N ALA A 594 9.90 83.11 -41.93
CA ALA A 594 10.52 83.55 -43.16
C ALA A 594 9.49 83.38 -44.27
N GLY A 595 8.64 84.40 -44.41
CA GLY A 595 7.64 84.49 -45.46
C GLY A 595 8.16 83.97 -46.80
N ILE A 596 7.34 83.13 -47.44
CA ILE A 596 7.68 82.40 -48.66
C ILE A 596 8.06 83.39 -49.78
N LEU A 597 9.36 83.57 -50.01
CA LEU A 597 9.88 84.15 -51.26
C LEU A 597 9.82 83.08 -52.37
N LYS A 598 8.65 82.92 -52.98
CA LYS A 598 8.55 82.23 -54.27
C LYS A 598 9.07 83.17 -55.37
N ARG A 599 10.32 82.97 -55.82
CA ARG A 599 10.76 83.48 -57.13
C ARG A 599 10.19 82.61 -58.24
N ALA A 600 9.17 83.11 -58.94
CA ALA A 600 8.82 82.69 -60.29
C ALA A 600 8.96 83.91 -61.22
N LYS A 601 9.49 83.68 -62.42
CA LYS A 601 9.86 84.72 -63.39
C LYS A 601 8.71 85.71 -63.65
N GLY A 602 8.91 86.97 -63.27
CA GLY A 602 8.39 88.10 -64.06
C GLY A 602 7.15 88.86 -63.58
N THR A 603 6.58 88.60 -62.40
CA THR A 603 5.65 89.53 -61.74
C THR A 603 5.56 89.26 -60.24
N GLU A 604 5.90 90.26 -59.43
CA GLU A 604 5.84 90.23 -57.97
C GLU A 604 4.46 90.72 -57.50
N THR A 605 3.65 89.83 -56.94
CA THR A 605 2.48 90.20 -56.13
C THR A 605 2.60 89.53 -54.77
N LEU A 606 2.87 90.36 -53.76
CA LEU A 606 2.79 90.04 -52.34
C LEU A 606 1.34 89.72 -51.98
N VAL A 607 1.09 88.54 -51.43
CA VAL A 607 -0.09 88.29 -50.58
C VAL A 607 0.44 87.81 -49.24
N LEU A 608 0.21 88.63 -48.23
CA LEU A 608 0.72 88.54 -46.86
C LEU A 608 0.11 87.37 -46.08
N GLN A 609 0.85 86.93 -45.06
CA GLN A 609 0.38 87.18 -43.70
C GLN A 609 1.36 88.11 -43.00
#